data_AF-A0A258VTE1-F1
#
_entry.id   AF-A0A258VTE1-F1
#
_cell.length_a   1.000
_cell.length_b   1.000
_cell.length_c   1.000
_cell.angle_alpha   90.00
_cell.angle_beta   90.00
_cell.angle_gamma   90.00
#
_symmetry.space_group_name_H-M   'P 1'
#
loop_
_entity.id
_entity.type
_entity.pdbx_description
1 polymer ?
#
loop_
_entity_poly.entity_id
_entity_poly.type
_entity_poly.pdbx_seq_one_letter_code
_entity_poly.pdbx_strand_id
1 'polypeptide(L)'
;MGKTQTSKKLGKSSKNTSKAKAKPRLKADSQAYDYSAASELANRKFISEAIADALIDGDADAIREILLSHLEQVHKDHFYKDAGISRRALFKLMEPNANPTLESLAKVCRALTEAA
;
A
#
# COMPACT_ATOMS: atom_id res chain seq x y z
N MET A 1 -41.91 44.65 -30.19
CA MET A 1 -41.89 44.84 -28.72
C MET A 1 -42.58 43.66 -28.05
N GLY A 2 -41.88 42.53 -27.89
CA GLY A 2 -42.40 41.34 -27.20
C GLY A 2 -41.53 41.04 -25.99
N LYS A 3 -42.09 41.17 -24.77
CA LYS A 3 -41.38 40.89 -23.52
C LYS A 3 -41.48 39.39 -23.23
N THR A 4 -40.36 38.69 -23.22
CA THR A 4 -40.26 37.32 -22.72
C THR A 4 -40.49 37.31 -21.21
N GLN A 5 -41.60 36.68 -20.77
CA GLN A 5 -41.84 36.36 -19.37
C GLN A 5 -40.83 35.30 -18.92
N THR A 6 -39.90 35.65 -18.04
CA THR A 6 -39.08 34.68 -17.33
C THR A 6 -39.83 34.21 -16.08
N SER A 7 -39.89 32.88 -15.93
CA SER A 7 -40.64 32.20 -14.88
C SER A 7 -40.14 32.57 -13.49
N LYS A 8 -41.12 32.77 -12.60
CA LYS A 8 -40.96 33.20 -11.22
C LYS A 8 -40.31 32.10 -10.37
N LYS A 9 -39.50 32.59 -9.41
CA LYS A 9 -39.24 32.02 -8.07
C LYS A 9 -38.22 30.88 -8.02
N LEU A 10 -36.96 31.26 -7.73
CA LEU A 10 -36.01 30.34 -7.11
C LEU A 10 -36.64 29.80 -5.82
N GLY A 11 -36.98 28.51 -5.81
CA GLY A 11 -37.31 27.79 -4.59
C GLY A 11 -36.15 27.93 -3.61
N LYS A 12 -36.47 28.22 -2.36
CA LYS A 12 -35.49 28.32 -1.26
C LYS A 12 -34.63 27.06 -1.30
N SER A 13 -33.34 27.21 -1.60
CA SER A 13 -32.36 26.14 -1.44
C SER A 13 -32.50 25.63 -0.01
N SER A 14 -32.86 24.35 0.12
CA SER A 14 -32.88 23.68 1.40
C SER A 14 -31.47 23.81 1.96
N LYS A 15 -31.33 24.59 3.04
CA LYS A 15 -30.19 24.47 3.94
C LYS A 15 -30.32 23.09 4.58
N ASN A 16 -29.97 22.03 3.84
CA ASN A 16 -29.39 20.86 4.44
C ASN A 16 -28.07 21.35 5.02
N THR A 17 -28.16 21.89 6.23
CA THR A 17 -27.03 21.93 7.14
C THR A 17 -26.61 20.49 7.26
N SER A 18 -25.59 20.11 6.49
CA SER A 18 -24.78 18.95 6.78
C SER A 18 -24.37 19.16 8.23
N LYS A 19 -25.05 18.48 9.16
CA LYS A 19 -24.65 18.46 10.56
C LYS A 19 -23.20 17.98 10.49
N ALA A 20 -22.26 18.89 10.75
CA ALA A 20 -20.86 18.57 10.74
C ALA A 20 -20.70 17.36 11.66
N LYS A 21 -20.40 16.19 11.07
CA LYS A 21 -20.26 14.97 11.86
C LYS A 21 -19.20 15.28 12.90
N ALA A 22 -19.59 15.18 14.18
CA ALA A 22 -18.67 15.42 15.28
C ALA A 22 -17.44 14.55 15.03
N LYS A 23 -16.25 15.17 15.01
CA LYS A 23 -15.01 14.42 14.80
C LYS A 23 -14.94 13.34 15.90
N PRO A 24 -14.67 12.07 15.55
CA PRO A 24 -14.54 11.02 16.55
C PRO A 24 -13.46 11.46 17.54
N ARG A 25 -13.82 11.52 18.83
CA ARG A 25 -12.89 11.80 19.92
C ARG A 25 -12.52 10.47 20.55
N LEU A 26 -11.23 10.24 20.73
CA LEU A 26 -10.76 9.15 21.56
C LEU A 26 -11.25 9.37 23.00
N LYS A 27 -11.43 8.27 23.76
CA LYS A 27 -11.80 8.37 25.17
C LYS A 27 -10.72 9.17 25.92
N ALA A 28 -11.15 10.01 26.86
CA ALA A 28 -10.21 10.55 27.84
C ALA A 28 -9.47 9.34 28.46
N ASP A 29 -8.14 9.39 28.46
CA ASP A 29 -7.23 8.33 28.93
C ASP A 29 -6.93 7.19 27.93
N SER A 30 -7.30 7.31 26.66
CA SER A 30 -6.76 6.40 25.65
C SER A 30 -5.25 6.60 25.50
N GLN A 31 -4.46 5.59 25.84
CA GLN A 31 -3.03 5.60 25.58
C GLN A 31 -2.79 5.53 24.07
N ALA A 32 -2.23 6.59 23.51
CA ALA A 32 -1.66 6.56 22.19
C ALA A 32 -0.25 5.98 22.30
N TYR A 33 0.07 5.01 21.44
CA TYR A 33 1.43 4.53 21.26
C TYR A 33 1.96 5.04 19.92
N ASP A 34 3.24 5.40 19.89
CA ASP A 34 3.91 5.74 18.65
C ASP A 34 4.13 4.46 17.85
N TYR A 35 3.25 4.24 16.87
CA TYR A 35 3.36 3.15 15.91
C TYR A 35 4.17 3.60 14.70
N SER A 36 5.22 2.86 14.36
CA SER A 36 5.95 3.04 13.11
C SER A 36 5.90 1.76 12.30
N ALA A 37 5.23 1.82 11.15
CA ALA A 37 5.22 0.69 10.20
C ALA A 37 6.61 0.43 9.60
N ALA A 38 7.54 1.39 9.68
CA ALA A 38 8.87 1.27 9.10
C ALA A 38 9.69 0.15 9.75
N SER A 39 9.55 -0.08 11.07
CA SER A 39 10.28 -1.15 11.76
C SER A 39 9.79 -2.54 11.38
N GLU A 40 8.49 -2.70 11.15
CA GLU A 40 7.90 -3.97 10.70
C GLU A 40 8.24 -4.24 9.24
N LEU A 41 8.15 -3.21 8.38
CA LEU A 41 8.49 -3.33 6.97
C LEU A 41 9.98 -3.56 6.73
N ALA A 42 10.86 -3.13 7.65
CA ALA A 42 12.28 -3.46 7.60
C ALA A 42 12.59 -4.89 8.11
N ASN A 43 11.67 -5.52 8.84
CA ASN A 43 11.86 -6.85 9.41
C ASN A 43 11.68 -7.92 8.32
N ARG A 44 12.79 -8.48 7.85
CA ARG A 44 12.79 -9.47 6.77
C ARG A 44 12.01 -10.75 7.11
N LYS A 45 11.98 -11.19 8.39
CA LYS A 45 11.21 -12.38 8.80
C LYS A 45 9.71 -12.17 8.62
N PHE A 46 9.23 -11.04 9.13
CA PHE A 46 7.83 -10.62 8.98
C PHE A 46 7.42 -10.52 7.51
N ILE A 47 8.28 -9.93 6.68
CA ILE A 47 8.04 -9.84 5.23
C ILE A 47 8.01 -11.22 4.55
N SER A 48 8.91 -12.13 4.93
CA SER A 48 8.94 -13.48 4.35
C SER A 48 7.70 -14.31 4.69
N GLU A 49 7.18 -14.17 5.92
CA GLU A 49 5.93 -14.81 6.34
C GLU A 49 4.74 -14.23 5.58
N ALA A 50 4.64 -12.89 5.49
CA ALA A 50 3.56 -12.23 4.75
C ALA A 50 3.54 -12.61 3.26
N ILE A 51 4.72 -12.76 2.62
CA ILE A 51 4.82 -13.24 1.23
C ILE A 51 4.40 -14.71 1.13
N ALA A 52 4.75 -15.55 2.11
CA ALA A 52 4.34 -16.96 2.12
C ALA A 52 2.81 -17.09 2.23
N ASP A 53 2.18 -16.29 3.09
CA ASP A 53 0.72 -16.25 3.23
C ASP A 53 0.05 -15.81 1.91
N ALA A 54 0.55 -14.73 1.30
CA ALA A 54 0.02 -14.25 0.02
C ALA A 54 0.22 -15.26 -1.12
N LEU A 55 1.31 -16.04 -1.10
CA LEU A 55 1.53 -17.16 -2.03
C LEU A 55 0.51 -18.27 -1.85
N ILE A 56 0.19 -18.63 -0.59
CA ILE A 56 -0.80 -19.67 -0.27
C ILE A 56 -2.20 -19.23 -0.71
N ASP A 57 -2.53 -17.96 -0.51
CA ASP A 57 -3.81 -17.36 -0.90
C ASP A 57 -3.91 -17.12 -2.42
N GLY A 58 -2.80 -17.24 -3.15
CA GLY A 58 -2.73 -16.98 -4.59
C GLY A 58 -2.86 -15.51 -4.97
N ASP A 59 -2.61 -14.60 -4.03
CA ASP A 59 -2.70 -13.16 -4.22
C ASP A 59 -1.36 -12.59 -4.71
N ALA A 60 -1.18 -12.60 -6.03
CA ALA A 60 0.00 -12.04 -6.68
C ALA A 60 0.13 -10.52 -6.49
N ASP A 61 -0.98 -9.81 -6.31
CA ASP A 61 -0.98 -8.36 -6.10
C ASP A 61 -0.44 -8.02 -4.70
N ALA A 62 -0.86 -8.77 -3.69
CA ALA A 62 -0.36 -8.64 -2.32
C ALA A 62 1.16 -8.90 -2.24
N ILE A 63 1.67 -9.96 -2.87
CA ILE A 63 3.12 -10.26 -2.90
C ILE A 63 3.90 -9.05 -3.42
N ARG A 64 3.42 -8.43 -4.50
CA ARG A 64 4.04 -7.26 -5.11
C ARG A 64 4.04 -6.07 -4.15
N GLU A 65 2.90 -5.76 -3.54
CA GLU A 65 2.77 -4.61 -2.63
C GLU A 65 3.63 -4.76 -1.37
N ILE A 66 3.70 -5.97 -0.82
CA ILE A 66 4.57 -6.30 0.32
C ILE A 66 6.03 -6.09 -0.06
N LEU A 67 6.46 -6.62 -1.21
CA LEU A 67 7.83 -6.46 -1.70
C LEU A 67 8.18 -5.00 -1.96
N LEU A 68 7.30 -4.25 -2.61
CA LEU A 68 7.52 -2.83 -2.91
C LEU A 68 7.68 -2.04 -1.60
N SER A 69 6.79 -2.27 -0.64
CA SER A 69 6.81 -1.62 0.68
C SER A 69 8.08 -1.94 1.46
N HIS A 70 8.52 -3.21 1.45
CA HIS A 70 9.81 -3.61 2.05
C HIS A 70 10.99 -2.87 1.40
N LEU A 71 11.02 -2.84 0.08
CA LEU A 71 12.09 -2.20 -0.69
C LEU A 71 12.07 -0.67 -0.61
N GLU A 72 10.97 -0.04 -0.22
CA GLU A 72 10.96 1.39 0.10
C GLU A 72 11.65 1.70 1.42
N GLN A 73 11.58 0.78 2.39
CA GLN A 73 12.25 0.94 3.68
C GLN A 73 13.71 0.50 3.64
N VAL A 74 14.03 -0.52 2.84
CA VAL A 74 15.40 -1.03 2.67
C VAL A 74 16.06 -0.39 1.46
N HIS A 75 17.36 -0.12 1.52
CA HIS A 75 18.09 0.43 0.37
C HIS A 75 18.03 -0.53 -0.84
N LYS A 76 17.18 -0.18 -1.82
CA LYS A 76 16.95 -0.91 -3.10
C LYS A 76 18.24 -1.30 -3.83
N ASP A 77 19.31 -0.53 -3.61
CA ASP A 77 20.59 -0.62 -4.30
C ASP A 77 21.50 -1.75 -3.79
N HIS A 78 21.15 -2.35 -2.65
CA HIS A 78 21.87 -3.49 -2.09
C HIS A 78 21.09 -4.78 -2.24
N PHE A 79 19.75 -4.73 -2.11
CA PHE A 79 18.91 -5.93 -2.13
C PHE A 79 19.03 -6.77 -3.40
N TYR A 80 19.18 -6.15 -4.59
CA TYR A 80 19.33 -6.94 -5.83
C TYR A 80 20.60 -7.80 -5.85
N LYS A 81 21.66 -7.38 -5.14
CA LYS A 81 22.90 -8.16 -5.00
C LYS A 81 22.67 -9.35 -4.09
N ASP A 82 22.00 -9.15 -2.96
CA ASP A 82 21.63 -10.20 -2.02
C ASP A 82 20.76 -11.26 -2.72
N ALA A 83 19.80 -10.82 -3.54
CA ALA A 83 18.92 -11.70 -4.33
C ALA A 83 19.59 -12.32 -5.56
N GLY A 84 20.82 -11.93 -5.92
CA GLY A 84 21.50 -12.48 -7.10
C GLY A 84 20.74 -12.22 -8.41
N ILE A 85 20.00 -11.12 -8.50
CA ILE A 85 19.24 -10.73 -9.70
C ILE A 85 19.69 -9.35 -10.20
N SER A 86 19.46 -9.07 -11.48
CA SER A 86 19.73 -7.73 -11.99
C SER A 86 18.76 -6.71 -11.39
N ARG A 87 19.22 -5.47 -11.19
CA ARG A 87 18.38 -4.36 -10.74
C ARG A 87 17.13 -4.20 -11.60
N ARG A 88 17.25 -4.33 -12.92
CA ARG A 88 16.12 -4.30 -13.87
C ARG A 88 15.11 -5.43 -13.60
N ALA A 89 15.58 -6.65 -13.31
CA ALA A 89 14.70 -7.78 -12.99
C ALA A 89 13.93 -7.55 -11.69
N LEU A 90 14.59 -6.98 -10.67
CA LEU A 90 13.93 -6.60 -9.42
C LEU A 90 12.81 -5.57 -9.67
N PHE A 91 13.09 -4.51 -10.42
CA PHE A 91 12.06 -3.50 -10.75
C PHE A 91 10.92 -4.06 -11.58
N LYS A 92 11.21 -4.96 -12.53
CA LYS A 92 10.19 -5.62 -13.36
C LYS A 92 9.25 -6.48 -12.52
N LEU A 93 9.74 -7.07 -11.42
CA LEU A 93 8.94 -7.87 -10.48
C LEU A 93 7.90 -7.02 -9.74
N MET A 94 8.13 -5.71 -9.63
CA MET A 94 7.26 -4.76 -8.93
C MET A 94 6.27 -4.04 -9.85
N GLU A 95 6.28 -4.32 -11.15
CA GLU A 95 5.33 -3.69 -12.08
C GLU A 95 3.89 -4.17 -11.79
N PRO A 96 2.87 -3.33 -11.98
CA PRO A 96 1.48 -3.64 -11.65
C PRO A 96 0.88 -4.81 -12.43
N ASN A 97 1.55 -5.30 -13.49
CA ASN A 97 1.20 -6.52 -14.23
C ASN A 97 2.43 -7.43 -14.42
N ALA A 98 3.32 -7.44 -13.44
CA ALA A 98 4.51 -8.28 -13.48
C ALA A 98 4.12 -9.76 -13.54
N ASN A 99 4.73 -10.50 -14.45
CA ASN A 99 4.69 -11.96 -14.48
C ASN A 99 6.10 -12.50 -14.21
N PRO A 100 6.55 -12.46 -12.94
CA PRO A 100 7.86 -12.96 -12.58
C PRO A 100 7.96 -14.47 -12.77
N THR A 101 9.14 -14.95 -13.13
CA THR A 101 9.39 -16.39 -13.15
C THR A 101 9.45 -16.93 -11.72
N LEU A 102 9.06 -18.19 -11.53
CA LEU A 102 9.21 -18.87 -10.24
C LEU A 102 10.64 -18.79 -9.71
N GLU A 103 11.64 -18.85 -10.59
CA GLU A 103 13.05 -18.69 -10.23
C GLU A 103 13.36 -17.30 -9.65
N SER A 104 12.81 -16.23 -10.26
CA SER A 104 13.03 -14.87 -9.76
C SER A 104 12.38 -14.64 -8.39
N LEU A 105 11.19 -15.19 -8.18
CA LEU A 105 10.49 -15.18 -6.90
C LEU A 105 11.28 -15.96 -5.84
N ALA A 106 11.74 -17.16 -6.16
CA ALA A 106 12.53 -17.99 -5.24
C ALA A 106 13.81 -17.29 -4.78
N LYS A 107 14.51 -16.61 -5.70
CA LYS A 107 15.72 -15.82 -5.37
C LYS A 107 15.43 -14.67 -4.40
N VAL A 108 14.33 -13.95 -4.64
CA VAL A 108 13.90 -12.86 -3.76
C VAL A 108 13.52 -13.39 -2.37
N CYS A 109 12.70 -14.44 -2.30
CA CYS A 109 12.33 -15.07 -1.02
C CYS A 109 13.56 -15.58 -0.26
N ARG A 110 14.51 -16.21 -0.97
CA ARG A 110 15.76 -16.67 -0.36
C ARG A 110 16.56 -15.52 0.25
N ALA A 111 16.71 -14.39 -0.44
CA ALA A 111 17.43 -13.23 0.07
C ALA A 111 16.74 -12.56 1.28
N LEU A 112 15.42 -12.70 1.41
CA LEU A 112 14.71 -12.28 2.61
C LEU A 112 15.06 -13.19 3.81
N THR A 113 15.22 -14.50 3.58
CA THR A 113 15.53 -15.47 4.65
C THR A 113 17.00 -15.55 5.05
N GLU A 114 17.95 -15.40 4.12
CA GLU A 114 19.40 -15.59 4.38
C GLU A 114 20.06 -14.41 5.14
N ALA A 115 19.41 -13.25 5.17
CA ALA A 115 19.93 -12.04 5.81
C ALA A 115 19.25 -11.73 7.16
N ALA A 116 18.49 -12.69 7.70
CA ALA A 116 17.66 -12.56 8.90
C ALA A 116 18.13 -13.48 10.04
#